data_AF-A0A3M7QB45-F1
#
_entry.id   AF-A0A3M7QB45-F1
#
_cell.length_a   1.000
_cell.length_b   1.000
_cell.length_c   1.000
_cell.angle_alpha   90.00
_cell.angle_beta   90.00
_cell.angle_gamma   90.00
#
_symmetry.space_group_name_H-M   'P 1'
#
loop_
_entity.id
_entity.type
_entity.pdbx_description
1 polymer ?
#
loop_
_entity_poly.entity_id
_entity_poly.type
_entity_poly.pdbx_seq_one_letter_code
_entity_poly.pdbx_strand_id
1 'polypeptide(L)'
;MSESASEKLMIHTELQALSRKIDHYLRTKSENVQSPENLDKPSLSLNMTTKAYTTENSKDSLPDRVFIKRNSLLTEMFKQNHIRTIRHIFISIMIILALQVIVSDLVENGSIDLNFELIRWAFDKFQVVCYTWFYMIMSSSCLVYYSFHFWSNDRIKQFSSDANTLFKYDLLWLTLYCIYLVLFILLPCYVVATNKLPVASAFIILIEQ
;
A
#
# COMPACT_ATOMS: atom_id res chain seq x y z
N MET A 1 -73.30 -18.39 -16.93
CA MET A 1 -72.73 -17.08 -17.32
C MET A 1 -72.54 -16.10 -16.15
N SER A 2 -73.00 -16.41 -14.92
CA SER A 2 -72.83 -15.53 -13.73
C SER A 2 -71.57 -15.83 -12.89
N GLU A 3 -70.98 -17.02 -13.04
CA GLU A 3 -69.88 -17.48 -12.17
C GLU A 3 -68.52 -16.90 -12.59
N SER A 4 -68.27 -16.81 -13.90
CA SER A 4 -67.02 -16.26 -14.48
C SER A 4 -66.84 -14.74 -14.24
N ALA A 5 -67.94 -13.99 -14.10
CA ALA A 5 -67.88 -12.57 -13.76
C ALA A 5 -67.52 -12.34 -12.28
N SER A 6 -67.97 -13.23 -11.39
CA SER A 6 -67.70 -13.14 -9.95
C SER A 6 -66.23 -13.49 -9.63
N GLU A 7 -65.68 -14.50 -10.30
CA GLU A 7 -64.28 -14.92 -10.14
C GLU A 7 -63.28 -13.86 -10.61
N LYS A 8 -63.56 -13.19 -11.75
CA LYS A 8 -62.74 -12.06 -12.21
C LYS A 8 -62.77 -10.87 -11.25
N LEU A 9 -63.92 -10.60 -10.63
CA LEU A 9 -64.07 -9.51 -9.67
C LEU A 9 -63.35 -9.81 -8.35
N MET A 10 -63.34 -11.09 -7.94
CA MET A 10 -62.60 -11.57 -6.77
C MET A 10 -61.08 -11.45 -6.97
N ILE A 11 -60.56 -11.90 -8.12
CA ILE A 11 -59.12 -11.82 -8.44
C ILE A 11 -58.63 -10.37 -8.52
N HIS A 12 -59.44 -9.47 -9.09
CA HIS A 12 -59.09 -8.04 -9.15
C HIS A 12 -59.05 -7.40 -7.75
N THR A 13 -59.89 -7.87 -6.83
CA THR A 13 -59.92 -7.37 -5.45
C THR A 13 -58.70 -7.85 -4.66
N GLU A 14 -58.29 -9.12 -4.83
CA GLU A 14 -57.09 -9.68 -4.22
C GLU A 14 -55.80 -9.01 -4.72
N LEU A 15 -55.71 -8.72 -6.02
CA LEU A 15 -54.58 -7.98 -6.60
C LEU A 15 -54.47 -6.56 -6.01
N GLN A 16 -55.59 -5.88 -5.82
CA GLN A 16 -55.61 -4.56 -5.17
C GLN A 16 -55.22 -4.63 -3.68
N ALA A 17 -55.60 -5.70 -2.98
CA ALA A 17 -55.21 -5.91 -1.59
C ALA A 17 -53.71 -6.18 -1.44
N LEU A 18 -53.12 -6.95 -2.37
CA LEU A 18 -51.68 -7.21 -2.42
C LEU A 18 -50.87 -5.96 -2.73
N SER A 19 -51.30 -5.14 -3.70
CA SER A 19 -50.60 -3.88 -4.01
C SER A 19 -50.54 -2.96 -2.80
N ARG A 20 -51.66 -2.81 -2.06
CA ARG A 20 -51.70 -1.97 -0.86
C ARG A 20 -50.78 -2.49 0.25
N LYS A 21 -50.65 -3.81 0.41
CA LYS A 21 -49.73 -4.40 1.39
C LYS A 21 -48.27 -4.12 1.03
N ILE A 22 -47.92 -4.19 -0.25
CA ILE A 22 -46.57 -3.88 -0.73
C ILE A 22 -46.24 -2.40 -0.51
N ASP A 23 -47.17 -1.50 -0.86
CA ASP A 23 -46.98 -0.06 -0.66
C ASP A 23 -46.83 0.29 0.82
N HIS A 24 -47.63 -0.32 1.69
CA HIS A 24 -47.49 -0.15 3.13
C HIS A 24 -46.13 -0.65 3.63
N TYR A 25 -45.68 -1.82 3.18
CA TYR A 25 -44.39 -2.38 3.57
C TYR A 25 -43.22 -1.49 3.13
N LEU A 26 -43.26 -1.00 1.89
CA LEU A 26 -42.28 -0.05 1.36
C LEU A 26 -42.28 1.27 2.14
N ARG A 27 -43.45 1.77 2.54
CA ARG A 27 -43.56 2.98 3.34
C ARG A 27 -43.04 2.81 4.77
N THR A 28 -43.36 1.72 5.44
CA THR A 28 -42.77 1.41 6.77
C THR A 28 -41.26 1.20 6.70
N LYS A 29 -40.75 0.60 5.62
CA LYS A 29 -39.31 0.45 5.42
C LYS A 29 -38.64 1.80 5.14
N SER A 30 -39.31 2.69 4.40
CA SER A 30 -38.84 4.06 4.15
C SER A 30 -38.85 4.93 5.41
N GLU A 31 -39.87 4.81 6.26
CA GLU A 31 -39.97 5.60 7.51
C GLU A 31 -38.93 5.13 8.55
N ASN A 32 -38.65 3.83 8.63
CA ASN A 32 -37.57 3.30 9.48
C ASN A 32 -36.15 3.71 9.02
N VAL A 33 -35.99 4.22 7.80
CA VAL A 33 -34.70 4.73 7.30
C VAL A 33 -34.47 6.20 7.69
N GLN A 34 -35.50 6.95 8.11
CA GLN A 34 -35.43 8.41 8.26
C GLN A 34 -35.54 8.94 9.71
N SER A 35 -35.48 8.11 10.75
CA SER A 35 -35.42 8.59 12.15
C SER A 35 -34.04 8.36 12.77
N PRO A 36 -33.36 9.40 13.31
CA PRO A 36 -31.97 9.35 13.69
C PRO A 36 -31.83 8.98 15.17
N GLU A 37 -31.58 7.72 15.52
CA GLU A 37 -30.99 7.43 16.82
C GLU A 37 -30.31 6.06 16.87
N ASN A 38 -29.09 6.07 17.40
CA ASN A 38 -28.26 4.96 17.84
C ASN A 38 -27.52 4.15 16.77
N LEU A 39 -26.32 4.63 16.40
CA LEU A 39 -25.17 3.77 16.09
C LEU A 39 -23.85 4.52 16.28
N ASP A 40 -23.39 4.56 17.53
CA ASP A 40 -21.97 4.63 17.88
C ASP A 40 -21.29 3.31 17.45
N LYS A 41 -21.06 3.15 16.15
CA LYS A 41 -20.10 2.20 15.56
C LYS A 41 -19.63 2.80 14.23
N PRO A 42 -18.34 2.78 13.89
CA PRO A 42 -17.91 3.15 12.55
C PRO A 42 -18.34 2.03 11.59
N SER A 43 -19.59 2.09 11.12
CA SER A 43 -20.01 1.31 9.98
C SER A 43 -19.34 1.91 8.75
N LEU A 44 -18.37 1.16 8.23
CA LEU A 44 -17.79 1.32 6.91
C LEU A 44 -18.94 1.17 5.89
N SER A 45 -19.66 2.26 5.62
CA SER A 45 -20.68 2.31 4.58
C SER A 45 -19.96 2.40 3.24
N LEU A 46 -19.57 1.23 2.73
CA LEU A 46 -19.22 1.06 1.33
C LEU A 46 -20.52 1.31 0.54
N ASN A 47 -20.69 2.54 0.07
CA ASN A 47 -21.61 2.85 -1.02
C ASN A 47 -21.05 2.21 -2.29
N MET A 48 -21.29 0.90 -2.36
CA MET A 48 -20.86 -0.01 -3.40
C MET A 48 -21.85 0.09 -4.55
N THR A 49 -21.68 1.06 -5.45
CA THR A 49 -22.13 0.89 -6.84
C THR A 49 -21.09 0.08 -7.61
N THR A 50 -20.76 -1.11 -7.08
CA THR A 50 -19.98 -2.11 -7.79
C THR A 50 -20.98 -3.09 -8.38
N LYS A 51 -21.19 -3.01 -9.70
CA LYS A 51 -21.81 -4.11 -10.43
C LYS A 51 -21.03 -5.38 -10.11
N ALA A 52 -21.73 -6.35 -9.56
CA ALA A 52 -21.22 -7.67 -9.22
C ALA A 52 -20.67 -8.34 -10.49
N TYR A 53 -19.35 -8.48 -10.57
CA TYR A 53 -18.73 -9.53 -11.38
C TYR A 53 -18.53 -10.73 -10.47
N THR A 54 -19.56 -11.57 -10.40
CA THR A 54 -19.39 -12.94 -9.95
C THR A 54 -18.79 -13.72 -11.10
N THR A 55 -17.52 -14.06 -11.00
CA THR A 55 -16.98 -15.23 -11.69
C THR A 55 -16.46 -16.17 -10.61
N GLU A 56 -17.34 -17.04 -10.15
CA GLU A 56 -16.92 -18.32 -9.56
C GLU A 56 -16.23 -19.13 -10.67
N ASN A 57 -14.90 -19.22 -10.61
CA ASN A 57 -14.15 -20.44 -10.95
C ASN A 57 -12.64 -20.20 -10.81
N SER A 58 -12.10 -20.54 -9.64
CA SER A 58 -10.83 -21.28 -9.48
C SER A 58 -10.58 -21.47 -7.99
N LYS A 59 -10.76 -22.72 -7.53
CA LYS A 59 -10.26 -23.18 -6.23
C LYS A 59 -8.73 -23.13 -6.34
N ASP A 60 -8.12 -22.06 -5.81
CA ASP A 60 -6.70 -21.90 -5.41
C ASP A 60 -6.13 -20.49 -5.62
N SER A 61 -6.90 -19.51 -6.12
CA SER A 61 -6.42 -18.12 -6.18
C SER A 61 -6.66 -17.39 -4.86
N LEU A 62 -5.60 -16.96 -4.19
CA LEU A 62 -5.67 -15.99 -3.08
C LEU A 62 -6.52 -14.77 -3.52
N PRO A 63 -7.41 -14.25 -2.65
CA PRO A 63 -8.23 -13.10 -2.99
C PRO A 63 -7.37 -11.91 -3.39
N ASP A 64 -7.77 -11.22 -4.46
CA ASP A 64 -7.02 -10.11 -5.05
C ASP A 64 -6.88 -8.94 -4.07
N ARG A 65 -5.72 -8.27 -4.07
CA ARG A 65 -5.44 -7.16 -3.16
C ARG A 65 -6.15 -5.90 -3.63
N VAL A 66 -7.28 -5.59 -3.01
CA VAL A 66 -7.98 -4.32 -3.23
C VAL A 66 -7.34 -3.22 -2.39
N PHE A 67 -6.69 -2.25 -3.06
CA PHE A 67 -6.15 -1.07 -2.40
C PHE A 67 -7.25 -0.02 -2.19
N ILE A 68 -7.58 0.22 -0.92
CA ILE A 68 -8.57 1.23 -0.52
C ILE A 68 -7.82 2.39 0.14
N LYS A 69 -8.20 3.63 -0.19
CA LYS A 69 -7.71 4.82 0.51
C LYS A 69 -8.14 4.75 1.97
N ARG A 70 -7.21 4.43 2.87
CA ARG A 70 -7.40 4.44 4.31
C ARG A 70 -6.26 5.19 4.98
N ASN A 71 -6.53 5.82 6.11
CA ASN A 71 -5.47 6.43 6.90
C ASN A 71 -4.56 5.33 7.48
N SER A 72 -3.31 5.66 7.76
CA SER A 72 -2.46 4.77 8.55
C SER A 72 -3.10 4.54 9.92
N LEU A 73 -3.08 3.30 10.39
CA LEU A 73 -3.57 2.94 11.73
C LEU A 73 -2.91 3.81 12.79
N LEU A 74 -1.62 4.12 12.64
CA LEU A 74 -0.91 4.98 13.58
C LEU A 74 -1.50 6.40 13.63
N THR A 75 -1.90 6.95 12.48
CA THR A 75 -2.55 8.26 12.39
C THR A 75 -3.92 8.26 13.06
N GLU A 76 -4.70 7.19 12.89
CA GLU A 76 -6.01 7.04 13.54
C GLU A 76 -5.87 6.83 15.05
N MET A 77 -4.88 6.03 15.45
CA MET A 77 -4.52 5.80 16.85
C MET A 77 -4.02 7.10 17.52
N PHE A 78 -3.22 7.92 16.84
CA PHE A 78 -2.76 9.23 17.34
C PHE A 78 -3.87 10.27 17.49
N LYS A 79 -5.04 10.03 16.87
CA LYS A 79 -6.23 10.85 17.08
C LYS A 79 -6.81 10.65 18.49
N GLN A 80 -6.64 9.46 19.05
CA GLN A 80 -7.08 9.17 20.41
C GLN A 80 -6.27 9.97 21.45
N ASN A 81 -6.95 10.47 22.47
CA ASN A 81 -6.35 11.35 23.47
C ASN A 81 -5.21 10.67 24.25
N HIS A 82 -5.26 9.35 24.47
CA HIS A 82 -4.22 8.63 25.21
C HIS A 82 -2.88 8.57 24.48
N ILE A 83 -2.89 8.33 23.17
CA ILE A 83 -1.65 8.20 22.39
C ILE A 83 -1.07 9.58 22.04
N ARG A 84 -1.93 10.61 21.98
CA ARG A 84 -1.48 12.01 21.90
C ARG A 84 -0.54 12.38 23.05
N THR A 85 -0.85 11.94 24.26
CA THR A 85 0.01 12.16 25.44
C THR A 85 1.35 11.44 25.29
N ILE A 86 1.35 10.18 24.83
CA ILE A 86 2.59 9.40 24.60
C ILE A 86 3.51 10.11 23.60
N ARG A 87 2.96 10.69 22.52
CA ARG A 87 3.76 11.48 21.56
C ARG A 87 4.46 12.65 22.23
N HIS A 88 3.75 13.42 23.06
CA HIS A 88 4.35 14.54 23.78
C HIS A 88 5.40 14.08 24.80
N ILE A 89 5.17 12.94 25.48
CA ILE A 89 6.17 12.35 26.38
C ILE A 89 7.46 12.01 25.61
N PHE A 90 7.36 11.37 24.44
CA PHE A 90 8.54 11.06 23.63
C PHE A 90 9.30 12.32 23.20
N ILE A 91 8.58 13.36 22.77
CA ILE A 91 9.18 14.66 22.41
C ILE A 91 9.84 15.31 23.63
N SER A 92 9.19 15.31 24.79
CA SER A 92 9.76 15.85 26.04
C SER A 92 11.01 15.09 26.45
N ILE A 93 11.01 13.75 26.39
CA ILE A 93 12.19 12.93 26.67
C ILE A 93 13.31 13.28 25.69
N MET A 94 13.02 13.39 24.39
CA MET A 94 14.01 13.77 23.37
C MET A 94 14.62 15.15 23.66
N ILE A 95 13.80 16.14 24.05
CA ILE A 95 14.27 17.49 24.42
C ILE A 95 15.11 17.45 25.69
N ILE A 96 14.65 16.75 26.74
CA ILE A 96 15.39 16.64 28.01
C ILE A 96 16.74 15.94 27.78
N LEU A 97 16.78 14.88 26.97
CA LEU A 97 18.03 14.20 26.59
C LEU A 97 18.95 15.12 25.79
N ALA A 98 18.43 15.87 24.83
CA ALA A 98 19.23 16.83 24.07
C ALA A 98 19.79 17.94 24.97
N LEU A 99 18.97 18.48 25.88
CA LEU A 99 19.41 19.46 26.87
C LEU A 99 20.46 18.89 27.82
N GLN A 100 20.30 17.63 28.25
CA GLN A 100 21.29 16.95 29.10
C GLN A 100 22.64 16.86 28.40
N VAL A 101 22.67 16.50 27.12
CA VAL A 101 23.90 16.46 26.32
C VAL A 101 24.52 17.87 26.19
N ILE A 102 23.71 18.88 25.86
CA ILE A 102 24.17 20.28 25.72
C ILE A 102 24.73 20.83 27.03
N VAL A 103 24.06 20.61 28.15
CA VAL A 103 24.50 21.10 29.47
C VAL A 103 25.79 20.41 29.88
N SER A 104 25.90 19.10 29.65
CA SER A 104 27.11 18.34 29.98
C SER A 104 28.30 18.84 29.15
N ASP A 105 28.09 19.10 27.85
CA ASP A 105 29.11 19.67 26.96
C ASP A 105 29.54 21.08 27.38
N LEU A 106 28.59 21.94 27.79
CA LEU A 106 28.89 23.29 28.28
C LEU A 106 29.70 23.27 29.59
N VAL A 107 29.42 22.34 30.50
CA VAL A 107 30.13 22.22 31.78
C VAL A 107 31.57 21.71 31.56
N GLU A 108 31.76 20.77 30.63
CA GLU A 108 33.06 20.13 30.40
C GLU A 108 33.97 20.97 29.49
N ASN A 109 33.45 21.48 28.37
CA ASN A 109 34.24 22.19 27.36
C ASN A 109 34.17 23.73 27.49
N GLY A 110 33.19 24.29 28.22
CA GLY A 110 33.03 25.74 28.40
C GLY A 110 32.52 26.50 27.16
N SER A 111 32.39 25.82 26.02
CA SER A 111 31.79 26.31 24.78
C SER A 111 30.79 25.27 24.26
N ILE A 112 29.70 25.73 23.63
CA ILE A 112 28.72 24.85 22.98
C ILE A 112 29.31 24.39 21.66
N ASP A 113 30.20 23.40 21.70
CA ASP A 113 30.64 22.69 20.50
C ASP A 113 29.99 21.31 20.53
N LEU A 114 28.83 21.22 19.88
CA LEU A 114 27.97 20.03 19.82
C LEU A 114 28.64 18.78 19.21
N ASN A 115 29.95 18.83 18.91
CA ASN A 115 30.77 17.71 18.45
C ASN A 115 30.05 16.90 17.39
N PHE A 116 29.51 17.60 16.37
CA PHE A 116 28.88 16.99 15.21
C PHE A 116 29.84 16.13 14.39
N GLU A 117 31.11 16.05 14.80
CA GLU A 117 32.11 15.13 14.29
C GLU A 117 31.62 13.69 14.28
N LEU A 118 30.86 13.23 15.30
CA LEU A 118 30.31 11.87 15.30
C LEU A 118 29.32 11.65 14.15
N ILE A 119 28.42 12.62 13.91
CA ILE A 119 27.45 12.56 12.82
C ILE A 119 28.19 12.66 11.48
N ARG A 120 29.13 13.58 11.36
CA ARG A 120 29.93 13.75 10.14
C ARG A 120 30.77 12.52 9.82
N TRP A 121 31.31 11.86 10.84
CA TRP A 121 32.04 10.60 10.73
C TRP A 121 31.11 9.45 10.36
N ALA A 122 29.92 9.36 10.99
CA ALA A 122 28.93 8.34 10.68
C ALA A 122 28.36 8.46 9.25
N PHE A 123 28.20 9.68 8.75
CA PHE A 123 27.74 10.01 7.40
C PHE A 123 28.87 10.41 6.45
N ASP A 124 30.10 9.96 6.73
CA ASP A 124 31.20 10.22 5.82
C ASP A 124 30.87 9.68 4.41
N LYS A 125 31.32 10.40 3.39
CA LYS A 125 31.10 10.11 1.97
C LYS A 125 29.63 10.05 1.55
N PHE A 126 28.76 10.85 2.19
CA PHE A 126 27.34 10.98 1.81
C PHE A 126 27.10 11.25 0.31
N GLN A 127 27.99 12.01 -0.35
CA GLN A 127 27.89 12.24 -1.80
C GLN A 127 27.96 10.93 -2.61
N VAL A 128 28.86 10.01 -2.24
CA VAL A 128 28.99 8.70 -2.88
C VAL A 128 27.72 7.88 -2.67
N VAL A 129 27.14 7.94 -1.47
CA VAL A 129 25.84 7.32 -1.16
C VAL A 129 24.75 7.86 -2.08
N CYS A 130 24.63 9.18 -2.22
CA CYS A 130 23.61 9.80 -3.07
C CYS A 130 23.73 9.39 -4.55
N TYR A 131 24.93 9.41 -5.13
CA TYR A 131 25.12 9.00 -6.53
C TYR A 131 24.86 7.50 -6.72
N THR A 132 25.28 6.67 -5.77
CA THR A 132 25.02 5.21 -5.81
C THR A 132 23.52 4.93 -5.71
N TRP A 133 22.83 5.57 -4.78
CA TRP A 133 21.38 5.49 -4.61
C TRP A 133 20.64 5.92 -5.87
N PHE A 134 21.02 7.07 -6.45
CA PHE A 134 20.41 7.55 -7.69
C PHE A 134 20.63 6.60 -8.87
N TYR A 135 21.83 6.03 -8.99
CA TYR A 135 22.12 5.02 -10.01
C TYR A 135 21.28 3.76 -9.80
N MET A 136 21.09 3.35 -8.54
CA MET A 136 20.33 2.16 -8.18
C MET A 136 18.84 2.31 -8.52
N ILE A 137 18.20 3.43 -8.14
CA ILE A 137 16.79 3.69 -8.46
C ILE A 137 16.56 3.86 -9.96
N MET A 138 17.48 4.52 -10.67
CA MET A 138 17.39 4.68 -12.13
C MET A 138 17.60 3.35 -12.84
N SER A 139 18.56 2.55 -12.39
CA SER A 139 18.82 1.22 -12.94
C SER A 139 17.61 0.30 -12.73
N SER A 140 17.06 0.21 -11.53
CA SER A 140 15.90 -0.65 -11.25
C SER A 140 14.66 -0.19 -12.02
N SER A 141 14.37 1.11 -12.04
CA SER A 141 13.20 1.65 -12.73
C SER A 141 13.31 1.47 -14.24
N CYS A 142 14.41 1.91 -14.87
CA CYS A 142 14.58 1.79 -16.31
C CYS A 142 14.74 0.33 -16.75
N LEU A 143 15.67 -0.41 -16.15
CA LEU A 143 16.06 -1.72 -16.66
C LEU A 143 14.93 -2.75 -16.49
N VAL A 144 14.21 -2.73 -15.36
CA VAL A 144 13.05 -3.63 -15.16
C VAL A 144 11.90 -3.24 -16.09
N TYR A 145 11.58 -1.95 -16.19
CA TYR A 145 10.50 -1.48 -17.06
C TYR A 145 10.77 -1.81 -18.53
N TYR A 146 11.95 -1.48 -19.04
CA TYR A 146 12.31 -1.76 -20.43
C TYR A 146 12.38 -3.25 -20.70
N SER A 147 12.98 -4.05 -19.81
CA SER A 147 13.06 -5.51 -19.99
C SER A 147 11.67 -6.13 -20.07
N PHE A 148 10.75 -5.73 -19.20
CA PHE A 148 9.37 -6.22 -19.25
C PHE A 148 8.63 -5.76 -20.51
N HIS A 149 8.81 -4.51 -20.92
CA HIS A 149 8.18 -3.96 -22.12
C HIS A 149 8.68 -4.64 -23.41
N PHE A 150 9.99 -4.88 -23.53
CA PHE A 150 10.57 -5.59 -24.67
C PHE A 150 10.12 -7.05 -24.70
N TRP A 151 10.19 -7.75 -23.56
CA TRP A 151 9.70 -9.12 -23.47
C TRP A 151 8.23 -9.25 -23.86
N SER A 152 7.35 -8.36 -23.35
CA SER A 152 5.92 -8.37 -23.68
C SER A 152 5.63 -8.11 -25.16
N ASN A 153 6.29 -7.11 -25.75
CA ASN A 153 6.07 -6.77 -27.16
C ASN A 153 6.61 -7.83 -28.12
N ASP A 154 7.74 -8.44 -27.81
CA ASP A 154 8.35 -9.47 -28.65
C ASP A 154 7.58 -10.80 -28.55
N ARG A 155 6.96 -11.09 -27.39
CA ARG A 155 6.03 -12.22 -27.22
C ARG A 155 4.80 -12.11 -28.12
N ILE A 156 4.23 -10.92 -28.23
CA ILE A 156 3.06 -10.68 -29.11
C ILE A 156 3.43 -10.87 -30.58
N LYS A 157 4.63 -10.45 -30.99
CA LYS A 157 5.10 -10.60 -32.39
C LYS A 157 5.48 -12.04 -32.75
N GLN A 158 6.04 -12.79 -31.79
CA GLN A 158 6.50 -14.16 -32.01
C GLN A 158 5.42 -15.22 -31.72
N PHE A 159 4.19 -14.83 -31.37
CA PHE A 159 3.08 -15.74 -31.08
C PHE A 159 2.76 -16.73 -32.23
N SER A 160 3.11 -16.40 -33.47
CA SER A 160 2.96 -17.29 -34.64
C SER A 160 4.12 -18.27 -34.86
N SER A 161 5.15 -18.29 -33.99
CA SER A 161 6.34 -19.14 -34.12
C SER A 161 6.25 -20.40 -33.23
N ASP A 162 7.06 -21.42 -33.53
CA ASP A 162 7.08 -22.70 -32.80
C ASP A 162 7.22 -22.54 -31.27
N ALA A 163 6.43 -23.32 -30.51
CA ALA A 163 6.40 -23.28 -29.05
C ALA A 163 7.78 -23.47 -28.38
N ASN A 164 8.65 -24.28 -29.00
CA ASN A 164 10.00 -24.53 -28.49
C ASN A 164 10.93 -23.31 -28.61
N THR A 165 10.72 -22.45 -29.61
CA THR A 165 11.49 -21.22 -29.81
C THR A 165 11.09 -20.16 -28.79
N LEU A 166 9.79 -20.06 -28.50
CA LEU A 166 9.25 -19.17 -27.47
C LEU A 166 9.77 -19.52 -26.07
N PHE A 167 9.85 -20.81 -25.72
CA PHE A 167 10.40 -21.25 -24.43
C PHE A 167 11.87 -20.88 -24.25
N LYS A 168 12.70 -21.06 -25.28
CA LYS A 168 14.12 -20.67 -25.24
C LYS A 168 14.30 -19.16 -25.09
N TYR A 169 13.44 -18.38 -25.73
CA TYR A 169 13.45 -16.93 -25.64
C TYR A 169 13.06 -16.44 -24.23
N ASP A 170 12.01 -17.01 -23.63
CA ASP A 170 11.66 -16.74 -22.23
C ASP A 170 12.80 -17.09 -21.27
N LEU A 171 13.42 -18.27 -21.47
CA LEU A 171 14.54 -18.71 -20.64
C LEU A 171 15.73 -17.75 -20.76
N LEU A 172 16.00 -17.20 -21.94
CA LEU A 172 17.05 -16.20 -22.15
C LEU A 172 16.76 -14.92 -21.36
N TRP A 173 15.55 -14.38 -21.45
CA TRP A 173 15.16 -13.19 -20.69
C TRP A 173 15.15 -13.42 -19.18
N LEU A 174 14.68 -14.59 -18.74
CA LEU A 174 14.75 -15.00 -17.33
C LEU A 174 16.21 -15.07 -16.86
N THR A 175 17.10 -15.65 -17.66
CA THR A 175 18.53 -15.74 -17.31
C THR A 175 19.16 -14.36 -17.21
N LEU A 176 18.88 -13.47 -18.18
CA LEU A 176 19.37 -12.09 -18.15
C LEU A 176 18.86 -11.34 -16.91
N TYR A 177 17.59 -11.54 -16.54
CA TYR A 177 17.02 -10.97 -15.32
C TYR A 177 17.67 -11.54 -14.05
N CYS A 178 17.93 -12.84 -13.97
CA CYS A 178 18.66 -13.43 -12.85
C CYS A 178 20.09 -12.88 -12.72
N ILE A 179 20.80 -12.72 -13.84
CA ILE A 179 22.13 -12.09 -13.84
C ILE A 179 22.06 -10.65 -13.33
N TYR A 180 21.04 -9.90 -13.76
CA TYR A 180 20.80 -8.55 -13.27
C TYR A 180 20.57 -8.51 -11.76
N LEU A 181 19.72 -9.38 -11.21
CA LEU A 181 19.47 -9.45 -9.76
C LEU A 181 20.76 -9.73 -8.97
N VAL A 182 21.59 -10.66 -9.45
CA VAL A 182 22.88 -10.97 -8.81
C VAL A 182 23.80 -9.75 -8.87
N LEU A 183 23.90 -9.09 -10.02
CA LEU A 183 24.73 -7.88 -10.16
C LEU A 183 24.22 -6.73 -9.28
N PHE A 184 22.90 -6.56 -9.19
CA PHE A 184 22.25 -5.56 -8.36
C PHE A 184 22.51 -5.78 -6.86
N ILE A 185 22.69 -7.03 -6.42
CA ILE A 185 23.09 -7.34 -5.04
C ILE A 185 24.59 -7.11 -4.82
N LEU A 186 25.42 -7.51 -5.77
CA LEU A 186 26.87 -7.43 -5.63
C LEU A 186 27.42 -6.01 -5.79
N LEU A 187 26.82 -5.16 -6.63
CA LEU A 187 27.31 -3.80 -6.90
C LEU A 187 27.30 -2.90 -5.66
N PRO A 188 26.20 -2.75 -4.90
CA PRO A 188 26.19 -1.91 -3.71
C PRO A 188 27.10 -2.49 -2.62
N CYS A 189 27.15 -3.81 -2.47
CA CYS A 189 28.10 -4.48 -1.57
C CYS A 189 29.56 -4.17 -1.94
N TYR A 190 29.89 -4.21 -3.23
CA TYR A 190 31.23 -3.87 -3.73
C TYR A 190 31.56 -2.39 -3.50
N VAL A 191 30.63 -1.48 -3.74
CA VAL A 191 30.79 -0.03 -3.49
C VAL A 191 31.03 0.25 -2.00
N VAL A 192 30.27 -0.41 -1.12
CA VAL A 192 30.44 -0.31 0.34
C VAL A 192 31.82 -0.81 0.77
N ALA A 193 32.25 -1.97 0.27
CA ALA A 193 33.53 -2.58 0.64
C ALA A 193 34.74 -1.79 0.13
N THR A 194 34.69 -1.30 -1.11
CA THR A 194 35.80 -0.54 -1.73
C THR A 194 35.95 0.86 -1.16
N ASN A 195 34.84 1.56 -0.92
CA ASN A 195 34.88 2.92 -0.38
C ASN A 195 35.02 2.95 1.14
N LYS A 196 35.03 1.78 1.83
CA LYS A 196 35.06 1.65 3.29
C LYS A 196 34.06 2.62 3.94
N LEU A 197 32.81 2.55 3.50
CA LEU A 197 31.77 3.46 3.97
C LEU A 197 31.54 3.26 5.48
N PRO A 198 31.31 4.33 6.25
CA PRO A 198 30.93 4.22 7.65
C PRO A 198 29.58 3.50 7.78
N VAL A 199 29.34 2.92 8.95
CA VAL A 199 28.23 1.99 9.19
C VAL A 199 26.87 2.59 8.83
N ALA A 200 26.62 3.87 9.13
CA ALA A 200 25.34 4.50 8.82
C ALA A 200 25.14 4.72 7.31
N SER A 201 26.15 5.23 6.60
CA SER A 201 26.13 5.37 5.14
C SER A 201 25.94 4.04 4.42
N ALA A 202 26.61 2.97 4.87
CA ALA A 202 26.46 1.63 4.30
C ALA A 202 25.05 1.06 4.52
N PHE A 203 24.48 1.28 5.70
CA PHE A 203 23.15 0.80 6.06
C PHE A 203 22.06 1.39 5.16
N ILE A 204 22.15 2.68 4.82
CA ILE A 204 21.21 3.35 3.91
C ILE A 204 21.17 2.67 2.55
N ILE A 205 22.35 2.38 1.98
CA ILE A 205 22.46 1.72 0.67
C ILE A 205 21.90 0.31 0.73
N LEU A 206 22.21 -0.45 1.78
CA LEU A 206 21.78 -1.84 1.93
C LEU A 206 20.27 -1.99 2.19
N ILE A 207 19.63 -1.02 2.83
CA ILE A 207 18.17 -1.03 3.04
C ILE A 207 17.41 -0.70 1.76
N GLU A 208 17.95 0.20 0.94
CA GLU A 208 17.27 0.62 -0.28
C GLU A 208 17.36 -0.45 -1.38
N GLN A 209 18.44 -1.24 -1.39
CA GLN A 209 18.65 -2.34 -2.34
C GLN A 209 17.58 -3.42 -2.20
#